data_AF-A0AA39ZQS7-F1
#
_entry.id   AF-A0AA39ZQS7-F1
#
_cell.length_a   1.000
_cell.length_b   1.000
_cell.length_c   1.000
_cell.angle_alpha   90.00
_cell.angle_beta   90.00
_cell.angle_gamma   90.00
#
_symmetry.space_group_name_H-M   'P 1'
#
loop_
_entity.id
_entity.type
_entity.pdbx_description
1 polymer ?
#
loop_
_entity_poly.entity_id
_entity_poly.type
_entity_poly.pdbx_seq_one_letter_code
_entity_poly.pdbx_strand_id
1 'polypeptide(L)'
;MDHHSCRPDGDEKYTLKICMVSPLSALDRFSPISPQKAPWYVMFSFDFADGPGYIRKGLWWTTRNLVHEQSLLRCGPKEGDYQFTRLWRIREFPNKPAAKSRWTGTITFHGSTIEILSSFRLQSLKKQHIFAAMTENPSGDINQMFDRDLPAYCVNCIYDDDPTNPWWMWPMESIVEKSWSRMLMRKTAGMLPWLIGLVIIFVMFSTDVCPVI
;
A
#
# COMPACT_ATOMS: atom_id res chain seq x y z
N MET A 1 -3.26 32.91 16.48
CA MET A 1 -2.55 32.06 15.49
C MET A 1 -3.33 32.18 14.22
N ASP A 2 -2.86 33.04 13.32
CA ASP A 2 -3.54 33.32 12.06
C ASP A 2 -3.32 32.14 11.11
N HIS A 3 -4.41 31.45 10.77
CA HIS A 3 -4.42 30.45 9.71
C HIS A 3 -4.26 31.16 8.37
N HIS A 4 -3.01 31.48 8.02
CA HIS A 4 -2.68 31.93 6.68
C HIS A 4 -3.11 30.87 5.65
N SER A 5 -3.86 31.34 4.67
CA SER A 5 -4.55 30.56 3.66
C SER A 5 -3.59 29.79 2.77
N CYS A 6 -3.40 28.49 3.04
CA CYS A 6 -2.79 27.52 2.12
C CYS A 6 -3.79 27.16 1.00
N ARG A 7 -4.09 28.11 0.10
CA ARG A 7 -4.95 27.82 -1.06
C ARG A 7 -4.09 27.65 -2.31
N PRO A 8 -4.00 26.43 -2.86
CA PRO A 8 -3.12 26.15 -4.00
C PRO A 8 -3.67 26.69 -5.32
N ASP A 9 -2.80 27.30 -6.13
CA ASP A 9 -3.03 27.70 -7.52
C ASP A 9 -2.96 26.48 -8.47
N GLY A 10 -3.63 26.53 -9.63
CA GLY A 10 -4.02 25.34 -10.41
C GLY A 10 -2.92 24.44 -11.02
N ASP A 11 -1.63 24.81 -10.94
CA ASP A 11 -0.48 24.00 -11.42
C ASP A 11 0.41 23.48 -10.27
N GLU A 12 -0.05 23.66 -9.03
CA GLU A 12 0.66 23.27 -7.83
C GLU A 12 0.77 21.75 -7.67
N LYS A 13 2.01 21.27 -7.58
CA LYS A 13 2.33 19.85 -7.37
C LYS A 13 2.64 19.60 -5.90
N TYR A 14 1.95 18.61 -5.36
CA TYR A 14 2.24 18.06 -4.05
C TYR A 14 3.11 16.82 -4.21
N THR A 15 3.94 16.57 -3.21
CA THR A 15 4.77 15.35 -3.16
C THR A 15 4.42 14.54 -1.92
N LEU A 16 4.08 13.26 -2.11
CA LEU A 16 3.86 12.28 -1.04
C LEU A 16 5.06 11.35 -0.99
N LYS A 17 5.72 11.30 0.17
CA LYS A 17 6.81 10.37 0.44
C LYS A 17 6.34 9.34 1.46
N ILE A 18 6.57 8.06 1.19
CA ILE A 18 6.27 6.97 2.13
C ILE A 18 7.53 6.14 2.31
N CYS A 19 7.99 6.00 3.55
CA CYS A 19 9.06 5.11 3.93
C CYS A 19 8.47 3.85 4.55
N MET A 20 8.85 2.69 4.01
CA MET A 20 8.49 1.39 4.54
C MET A 20 9.75 0.62 4.91
N VAL A 21 9.73 -0.08 6.03
CA VAL A 21 10.86 -0.90 6.49
C VAL A 21 10.41 -2.33 6.71
N SER A 22 11.35 -3.27 6.62
CA SER A 22 11.06 -4.64 7.01
C SER A 22 10.56 -4.69 8.46
N PRO A 23 9.55 -5.52 8.78
CA PRO A 23 9.14 -5.70 10.17
C PRO A 23 10.34 -6.25 10.94
N LEU A 24 10.75 -5.52 11.97
CA LEU A 24 11.83 -5.94 12.86
C LEU A 24 11.43 -7.21 13.61
N SER A 25 12.43 -7.96 14.04
CA SER A 25 12.23 -9.07 14.98
C SER A 25 11.48 -8.55 16.22
N ALA A 26 10.67 -9.39 16.85
CA ALA A 26 9.87 -8.99 18.01
C ALA A 26 10.70 -8.40 19.16
N LEU A 27 11.99 -8.73 19.21
CA LEU A 27 12.96 -8.37 20.24
C LEU A 27 13.57 -6.97 20.03
N ASP A 28 13.53 -6.45 18.81
CA ASP A 28 14.14 -5.16 18.45
C ASP A 28 13.17 -3.96 18.61
N ARG A 29 11.91 -4.21 18.97
CA ARG A 29 10.84 -3.19 19.03
C ARG A 29 11.01 -2.10 20.08
N PHE A 30 11.96 -2.25 20.99
CA PHE A 30 12.22 -1.29 22.08
C PHE A 30 13.43 -0.39 21.84
N SER A 31 14.16 -0.58 20.73
CA SER A 31 15.20 0.35 20.31
C SER A 31 14.58 1.35 19.33
N PRO A 32 14.81 2.67 19.46
CA PRO A 32 14.49 3.63 18.40
C PRO A 32 15.38 3.29 17.21
N ILE A 33 14.85 2.51 16.27
CA ILE A 33 15.63 2.01 15.16
C ILE A 33 15.54 3.02 14.05
N SER A 34 16.64 3.75 13.87
CA SER A 34 16.96 4.37 12.58
C SER A 34 16.76 3.32 11.48
N PRO A 35 16.11 3.66 10.36
CA PRO A 35 15.90 2.78 9.21
C PRO A 35 17.14 1.94 8.87
N GLN A 36 18.34 2.49 9.10
CA GLN A 36 19.66 1.89 8.89
C GLN A 36 19.85 0.44 9.37
N LYS A 37 19.15 -0.04 10.41
CA LYS A 37 19.33 -1.44 10.87
C LYS A 37 18.42 -2.47 10.19
N ALA A 38 17.42 -2.05 9.42
CA ALA A 38 16.52 -2.98 8.75
C ALA A 38 17.23 -3.65 7.55
N PRO A 39 17.05 -4.96 7.30
CA PRO A 39 17.62 -5.63 6.12
C PRO A 39 17.19 -4.99 4.78
N TRP A 40 16.05 -4.31 4.76
CA TRP A 40 15.61 -3.50 3.64
C TRP A 40 14.69 -2.36 4.07
N TYR A 41 14.64 -1.33 3.24
CA TYR A 41 13.59 -0.32 3.25
C TYR A 41 13.15 0.04 1.82
N VAL A 42 11.98 0.66 1.71
CA VAL A 42 11.39 1.13 0.46
C VAL A 42 10.93 2.56 0.63
N MET A 43 11.33 3.40 -0.31
CA MET A 43 10.82 4.76 -0.43
C MET A 43 9.88 4.86 -1.61
N PHE A 44 8.68 5.36 -1.36
CA PHE A 44 7.76 5.81 -2.39
C PHE A 44 7.85 7.32 -2.48
N SER A 45 7.85 7.85 -3.69
CA SER A 45 7.69 9.28 -3.96
C SER A 45 6.63 9.43 -5.04
N PHE A 46 5.52 10.09 -4.73
CA PHE A 46 4.46 10.40 -5.68
C PHE A 46 4.31 11.89 -5.84
N ASP A 47 4.24 12.36 -7.08
CA ASP A 47 3.89 13.72 -7.43
C ASP A 47 2.47 13.73 -7.99
N PHE A 48 1.63 14.63 -7.49
CA PHE A 48 0.23 14.74 -7.88
C PHE A 48 -0.26 16.18 -7.82
N ALA A 49 -1.23 16.50 -8.67
CA ALA A 49 -2.01 17.72 -8.58
C ALA A 49 -3.22 17.52 -7.63
N ASP A 50 -3.84 18.58 -7.13
CA ASP A 50 -4.98 18.51 -6.19
C ASP A 50 -4.63 17.76 -4.88
N GLY A 51 -3.67 18.33 -4.14
CA GLY A 51 -3.20 17.82 -2.85
C GLY A 51 -4.33 17.39 -1.90
N PRO A 52 -5.23 18.33 -1.53
CA PRO A 52 -6.36 18.02 -0.65
C PRO A 52 -7.26 16.90 -1.18
N GLY A 53 -7.58 16.88 -2.48
CA GLY A 53 -8.44 15.88 -3.09
C GLY A 53 -7.85 14.47 -3.01
N TYR A 54 -6.54 14.31 -3.26
CA TYR A 54 -5.86 13.01 -3.16
C TYR A 54 -5.75 12.52 -1.73
N ILE A 55 -5.44 13.41 -0.80
CA ILE A 55 -5.31 13.06 0.61
C ILE A 55 -6.65 12.58 1.16
N ARG A 56 -7.75 13.24 0.78
CA ARG A 56 -9.10 12.84 1.21
C ARG A 56 -9.59 11.53 0.61
N LYS A 57 -9.29 11.29 -0.68
CA LYS A 57 -9.78 10.11 -1.42
C LYS A 57 -8.82 8.91 -1.35
N GLY A 58 -7.59 9.14 -0.91
CA GLY A 58 -6.46 8.22 -0.97
C GLY A 58 -5.79 8.23 -2.35
N LEU A 59 -4.47 8.00 -2.36
CA LEU A 59 -3.72 7.71 -3.57
C LEU A 59 -3.78 6.21 -3.88
N TRP A 60 -4.39 5.86 -5.00
CA TRP A 60 -4.56 4.46 -5.41
C TRP A 60 -3.56 4.06 -6.48
N TRP A 61 -2.79 3.03 -6.19
CA TRP A 61 -1.84 2.43 -7.13
C TRP A 61 -1.75 0.91 -6.92
N THR A 62 -1.35 0.22 -7.98
CA THR A 62 -1.17 -1.24 -8.01
C THR A 62 0.08 -1.57 -8.83
N THR A 63 0.50 -2.83 -8.88
CA THR A 63 1.61 -3.21 -9.77
C THR A 63 1.30 -3.06 -11.25
N ARG A 64 0.02 -2.87 -11.64
CA ARG A 64 -0.36 -2.53 -13.02
C ARG A 64 0.00 -1.10 -13.39
N ASN A 65 0.30 -0.24 -12.42
CA ASN A 65 0.74 1.13 -12.65
C ASN A 65 2.23 1.24 -12.94
N LEU A 66 2.99 0.13 -12.86
CA LEU A 66 4.42 0.12 -13.12
C LEU A 66 4.72 0.35 -14.59
N VAL A 67 5.73 1.16 -14.85
CA VAL A 67 6.31 1.33 -16.19
C VAL A 67 7.46 0.33 -16.32
N HIS A 68 7.16 -0.85 -16.87
CA HIS A 68 8.07 -2.00 -16.87
C HIS A 68 9.41 -1.72 -17.56
N GLU A 69 9.41 -0.88 -18.60
CA GLU A 69 10.58 -0.53 -19.40
C GLU A 69 11.57 0.39 -18.66
N GLN A 70 11.21 0.88 -17.47
CA GLN A 70 11.99 1.89 -16.75
C GLN A 70 12.40 1.44 -15.34
N SER A 71 12.52 0.13 -15.11
CA SER A 71 13.14 -0.38 -13.89
C SER A 71 14.67 -0.32 -13.98
N LEU A 72 15.31 0.14 -12.90
CA LEU A 72 16.77 0.27 -12.84
C LEU A 72 17.32 -0.46 -11.64
N LEU A 73 18.32 -1.30 -11.86
CA LEU A 73 19.14 -1.92 -10.82
C LEU A 73 20.42 -1.12 -10.67
N ARG A 74 20.77 -0.76 -9.43
CA ARG A 74 22.03 -0.11 -9.11
C ARG A 74 22.73 -0.87 -7.99
N CYS A 75 24.00 -1.18 -8.23
CA CYS A 75 24.97 -1.46 -7.18
C CYS A 75 25.83 -0.21 -7.07
N GLY A 76 25.82 0.45 -5.92
CA GLY A 76 26.47 1.75 -5.72
C GLY A 76 27.33 1.78 -4.47
N PRO A 77 28.05 2.89 -4.22
CA PRO A 77 28.67 3.11 -2.91
C PRO A 77 27.59 3.01 -1.83
N LYS A 78 27.96 2.44 -0.68
CA LYS A 78 27.06 2.21 0.45
C LYS A 78 26.37 3.52 0.87
N GLU A 79 25.04 3.53 0.80
CA GLU A 79 24.22 4.54 1.47
C GLU A 79 23.80 3.95 2.82
N GLY A 80 24.55 4.26 3.87
CA GLY A 80 24.44 3.54 5.15
C GLY A 80 24.83 2.06 4.99
N ASP A 81 23.95 1.15 5.40
CA ASP A 81 24.16 -0.30 5.31
C ASP A 81 23.63 -0.93 4.01
N TYR A 82 23.11 -0.12 3.08
CA TYR A 82 22.46 -0.58 1.85
C TYR A 82 23.39 -0.50 0.65
N GLN A 83 23.57 -1.64 -0.01
CA GLN A 83 24.46 -1.78 -1.17
C GLN A 83 23.71 -1.94 -2.49
N PHE A 84 22.47 -2.41 -2.42
CA PHE A 84 21.70 -2.84 -3.58
C PHE A 84 20.41 -2.04 -3.68
N THR A 85 20.20 -1.39 -4.82
CA THR A 85 19.02 -0.55 -5.06
C THR A 85 18.26 -1.03 -6.29
N ARG A 86 16.94 -1.09 -6.19
CA ARG A 86 16.04 -1.27 -7.34
C ARG A 86 15.05 -0.12 -7.38
N LEU A 87 14.99 0.56 -8.52
CA LEU A 87 14.05 1.65 -8.77
C LEU A 87 12.99 1.18 -9.75
N TRP A 88 11.72 1.49 -9.46
CA TRP A 88 10.62 1.40 -10.39
C TRP A 88 10.01 2.78 -10.60
N ARG A 89 9.56 3.05 -11.82
CA ARG A 89 8.67 4.18 -12.10
C ARG A 89 7.23 3.70 -12.15
N ILE A 90 6.35 4.55 -11.64
CA ILE A 90 4.93 4.25 -11.52
C ILE A 90 4.12 5.48 -11.97
N ARG A 91 2.98 5.25 -12.61
CA ARG A 91 2.06 6.34 -12.99
C ARG A 91 0.62 5.89 -13.06
N GLU A 92 -0.28 6.86 -13.00
CA GLU A 92 -1.66 6.62 -13.40
C GLU A 92 -1.75 6.38 -14.91
N PHE A 93 -2.48 5.33 -15.30
CA PHE A 93 -2.89 5.10 -16.69
C PHE A 93 -4.36 5.51 -16.84
N PRO A 94 -4.64 6.69 -17.42
CA PRO A 94 -6.02 7.15 -17.52
C PRO A 94 -6.81 6.32 -18.54
N ASN A 95 -8.11 6.16 -18.28
CA ASN A 95 -9.01 5.40 -19.16
C ASN A 95 -9.16 6.03 -20.56
N LYS A 96 -8.90 7.33 -20.69
CA LYS A 96 -8.98 8.07 -21.94
C LYS A 96 -7.55 8.32 -22.46
N PRO A 97 -7.21 7.93 -23.71
CA PRO A 97 -5.85 8.07 -24.25
C PRO A 97 -5.30 9.51 -24.24
N ALA A 98 -6.17 10.52 -24.38
CA ALA A 98 -5.78 11.93 -24.40
C ALA A 98 -5.70 12.58 -23.00
N ALA A 99 -6.11 11.88 -21.95
CA ALA A 99 -6.05 12.43 -20.59
C ALA A 99 -4.62 12.35 -20.05
N LYS A 100 -4.21 13.37 -19.28
CA LYS A 100 -2.94 13.35 -18.56
C LYS A 100 -3.05 12.47 -17.31
N SER A 101 -1.97 11.78 -16.95
CA SER A 101 -1.84 11.13 -15.64
C SER A 101 -1.97 12.19 -14.54
N ARG A 102 -2.82 11.95 -13.56
CA ARG A 102 -3.01 12.87 -12.44
C ARG A 102 -1.91 12.76 -11.39
N TRP A 103 -1.22 11.62 -11.36
CA TRP A 103 -0.05 11.38 -10.53
C TRP A 103 0.99 10.53 -11.24
N THR A 104 2.24 10.74 -10.85
CA THR A 104 3.42 9.95 -11.24
C THR A 104 4.25 9.67 -10.00
N GLY A 105 5.17 8.71 -10.06
CA GLY A 105 6.03 8.48 -8.93
C GLY A 105 7.16 7.50 -9.19
N THR A 106 7.92 7.28 -8.13
CA THR A 106 8.99 6.30 -8.05
C THR A 106 8.82 5.44 -6.81
N ILE A 107 9.30 4.21 -6.93
CA ILE A 107 9.47 3.28 -5.82
C ILE A 107 10.94 2.90 -5.82
N THR A 108 11.64 3.15 -4.73
CA THR A 108 13.05 2.83 -4.57
C THR A 108 13.20 1.84 -3.43
N PHE A 109 13.57 0.61 -3.76
CA PHE A 109 13.91 -0.42 -2.80
C PHE A 109 15.40 -0.42 -2.54
N HIS A 110 15.79 -0.49 -1.27
CA HIS A 110 17.15 -0.62 -0.80
C HIS A 110 17.29 -1.89 0.02
N GLY A 111 18.27 -2.73 -0.33
CA GLY A 111 18.59 -3.98 0.37
C GLY A 111 20.05 -4.02 0.80
N SER A 112 20.31 -4.67 1.93
CA SER A 112 21.66 -4.89 2.44
C SER A 112 22.42 -5.98 1.67
N THR A 113 21.71 -6.93 1.06
CA THR A 113 22.28 -8.00 0.22
C THR A 113 21.55 -8.17 -1.11
N ILE A 114 22.19 -8.84 -2.07
CA ILE A 114 21.61 -9.10 -3.39
C ILE A 114 20.46 -10.12 -3.29
N GLU A 115 20.51 -11.06 -2.36
CA GLU A 115 19.47 -12.06 -2.09
C GLU A 115 18.18 -11.39 -1.59
N ILE A 116 18.32 -10.39 -0.72
CA ILE A 116 17.20 -9.57 -0.25
C ILE A 116 16.56 -8.84 -1.45
N LEU A 117 17.38 -8.22 -2.30
CA LEU A 117 16.88 -7.51 -3.49
C LEU A 117 16.22 -8.46 -4.51
N SER A 118 16.79 -9.66 -4.72
CA SER A 118 16.30 -10.62 -5.71
C SER A 118 15.01 -11.31 -5.27
N SER A 119 14.85 -11.57 -3.96
CA SER A 119 13.66 -12.19 -3.38
C SER A 119 12.50 -11.21 -3.16
N PHE A 120 12.77 -9.91 -3.04
CA PHE A 120 11.74 -8.91 -2.78
C PHE A 120 10.70 -8.80 -3.91
N ARG A 121 9.43 -8.64 -3.53
CA ARG A 121 8.28 -8.44 -4.42
C ARG A 121 7.44 -7.30 -3.88
N LEU A 122 7.04 -6.35 -4.73
CA LEU A 122 6.22 -5.20 -4.31
C LEU A 122 4.89 -5.63 -3.68
N GLN A 123 4.32 -6.75 -4.12
CA GLN A 123 3.09 -7.33 -3.60
C GLN A 123 3.20 -7.82 -2.14
N SER A 124 4.42 -8.00 -1.62
CA SER A 124 4.62 -8.42 -0.22
C SER A 124 4.53 -7.26 0.77
N LEU A 125 4.47 -6.01 0.29
CA LEU A 125 4.34 -4.83 1.13
C LEU A 125 2.97 -4.80 1.83
N LYS A 126 2.97 -4.43 3.11
CA LYS A 126 1.79 -4.38 3.98
C LYS A 126 1.77 -3.08 4.75
N LYS A 127 0.58 -2.62 5.17
CA LYS A 127 0.40 -1.39 5.96
C LYS A 127 1.32 -1.33 7.18
N GLN A 128 1.55 -2.47 7.84
CA GLN A 128 2.43 -2.59 9.01
C GLN A 128 3.92 -2.28 8.71
N HIS A 129 4.33 -2.27 7.44
CA HIS A 129 5.69 -1.91 7.03
C HIS A 129 5.88 -0.40 6.95
N ILE A 130 4.80 0.41 6.93
CA ILE A 130 4.93 1.87 6.94
C ILE A 130 5.63 2.30 8.23
N PHE A 131 6.75 2.99 8.05
CA PHE A 131 7.55 3.57 9.13
C PHE A 131 7.20 5.05 9.30
N ALA A 132 7.32 5.79 8.20
CA ALA A 132 7.05 7.21 8.17
C ALA A 132 6.45 7.57 6.82
N ALA A 133 5.73 8.67 6.78
CA ALA A 133 5.25 9.23 5.53
C ALA A 133 4.92 10.72 5.71
N MET A 134 5.04 11.48 4.63
CA MET A 134 4.80 12.91 4.66
C MET A 134 4.30 13.41 3.33
N THR A 135 3.54 14.51 3.38
CA THR A 135 3.15 15.27 2.20
C THR A 135 3.74 16.66 2.28
N GLU A 136 4.35 17.08 1.17
CA GLU A 136 4.90 18.42 0.97
C GLU A 136 3.98 19.18 0.03
N ASN A 137 3.73 20.46 0.34
CA ASN A 137 3.12 21.40 -0.58
C ASN A 137 4.14 21.80 -1.68
N PRO A 138 3.73 22.57 -2.70
CA PRO A 138 4.66 23.01 -3.76
C PRO A 138 5.77 23.95 -3.28
N SER A 139 5.59 24.63 -2.15
CA SER A 139 6.62 25.42 -1.47
C SER A 139 7.62 24.57 -0.70
N GLY A 140 7.36 23.26 -0.57
CA GLY A 140 8.19 22.30 0.18
C GLY A 140 7.81 22.19 1.66
N ASP A 141 6.78 22.90 2.12
CA ASP A 141 6.35 22.80 3.53
C ASP A 141 5.60 21.49 3.77
N ILE A 142 5.85 20.90 4.93
CA ILE A 142 5.18 19.67 5.36
C ILE A 142 3.74 20.00 5.75
N ASN A 143 2.79 19.49 4.98
CA ASN A 143 1.37 19.59 5.27
C ASN A 143 0.88 18.44 6.14
N GLN A 144 1.47 17.26 5.98
CA GLN A 144 1.12 16.11 6.79
C GLN A 144 2.37 15.30 7.08
N MET A 145 2.44 14.76 8.28
CA MET A 145 3.49 13.86 8.70
C MET A 145 2.88 12.74 9.53
N PHE A 146 3.30 11.53 9.24
CA PHE A 146 3.09 10.37 10.05
C PHE A 146 4.46 9.78 10.38
N ASP A 147 4.72 9.54 11.64
CA ASP A 147 5.87 8.80 12.13
C ASP A 147 5.38 7.78 13.16
N ARG A 148 5.62 6.50 12.89
CA ARG A 148 5.16 5.41 13.74
C ARG A 148 5.78 5.45 15.13
N ASP A 149 7.05 5.84 15.21
CA ASP A 149 7.83 5.76 16.44
C ASP A 149 7.82 7.12 17.18
N LEU A 150 7.43 8.20 16.49
CA LEU A 150 7.29 9.55 17.02
C LEU A 150 5.87 10.12 16.82
N PRO A 151 4.83 9.53 17.45
CA PRO A 151 3.43 9.94 17.23
C PRO A 151 3.15 11.40 17.63
N ALA A 152 3.95 11.97 18.54
CA ALA A 152 3.85 13.38 18.93
C ALA A 152 4.24 14.36 17.81
N TYR A 153 4.95 13.88 16.77
CA TYR A 153 5.36 14.66 15.60
C TYR A 153 4.42 14.44 14.40
N CYS A 154 3.40 13.59 14.55
CA CYS A 154 2.38 13.42 13.53
C CYS A 154 1.53 14.69 13.41
N VAL A 155 1.40 15.21 12.20
CA VAL A 155 0.65 16.44 11.92
C VAL A 155 -0.23 16.26 10.70
N ASN A 156 -1.37 16.95 10.69
CA ASN A 156 -2.23 17.10 9.52
C ASN A 156 -2.73 18.55 9.48
N CYS A 157 -2.17 19.34 8.56
CA CYS A 157 -2.49 20.75 8.38
C CYS A 157 -3.61 20.99 7.35
N ILE A 158 -4.11 19.94 6.69
CA ILE A 158 -5.11 20.05 5.61
C ILE A 158 -6.51 19.76 6.15
N TYR A 159 -6.61 18.80 7.08
CA TYR A 159 -7.86 18.38 7.69
C TYR A 159 -7.68 18.22 9.21
N ASP A 160 -8.72 18.51 9.98
CA ASP A 160 -8.75 18.32 11.45
C ASP A 160 -8.91 16.84 11.87
N ASP A 161 -8.42 15.91 11.04
CA ASP A 161 -8.50 14.47 11.27
C ASP A 161 -7.26 13.97 12.04
N ASP A 162 -7.44 12.89 12.81
CA ASP A 162 -6.37 12.23 13.56
C ASP A 162 -5.19 11.81 12.65
N PRO A 163 -4.00 12.46 12.80
CA PRO A 163 -2.84 12.19 11.95
C PRO A 163 -2.19 10.83 12.25
N THR A 164 -2.56 10.17 13.36
CA THR A 164 -1.98 8.89 13.76
C THR A 164 -2.55 7.69 13.01
N ASN A 165 -3.61 7.87 12.21
CA ASN A 165 -4.17 6.80 11.39
C ASN A 165 -3.78 6.97 9.90
N PRO A 166 -2.79 6.20 9.41
CA PRO A 166 -2.23 6.37 8.07
C PRO A 166 -3.10 5.81 6.94
N TRP A 167 -4.41 5.65 7.14
CA TRP A 167 -5.29 4.98 6.17
C TRP A 167 -5.37 5.71 4.82
N TRP A 168 -5.15 7.03 4.81
CA TRP A 168 -5.10 7.86 3.61
C TRP A 168 -3.85 7.61 2.73
N MET A 169 -2.83 6.92 3.25
CA MET A 169 -1.54 6.70 2.56
C MET A 169 -1.38 5.32 1.91
N TRP A 170 -2.32 4.39 2.15
CA TRP A 170 -2.15 3.01 1.74
C TRP A 170 -3.04 2.67 0.52
N PRO A 171 -2.50 2.00 -0.52
CA PRO A 171 -3.33 1.49 -1.60
C PRO A 171 -4.37 0.49 -1.04
N MET A 172 -5.64 0.84 -1.18
CA MET A 172 -6.75 0.11 -0.56
C MET A 172 -6.98 -1.30 -1.13
N GLU A 173 -6.29 -1.76 -2.19
CA GLU A 173 -6.51 -3.11 -2.72
C GLU A 173 -6.24 -4.23 -1.69
N SER A 174 -5.32 -4.01 -0.73
CA SER A 174 -5.13 -4.95 0.39
C SER A 174 -6.31 -5.02 1.37
N ILE A 175 -7.20 -4.02 1.36
CA ILE A 175 -8.45 -3.98 2.13
C ILE A 175 -9.57 -4.66 1.33
N VAL A 176 -9.55 -4.49 0.01
CA VAL A 176 -10.58 -5.01 -0.90
C VAL A 176 -10.49 -6.54 -1.02
N GLU A 177 -9.30 -7.14 -1.04
CA GLU A 177 -9.16 -8.61 -1.11
C GLU A 177 -9.76 -9.30 0.14
N LYS A 178 -9.60 -8.72 1.34
CA LYS A 178 -10.25 -9.20 2.57
C LYS A 178 -11.75 -8.87 2.68
N SER A 179 -12.22 -7.89 1.91
CA SER A 179 -13.63 -7.50 1.85
C SER A 179 -14.43 -8.47 0.97
N TRP A 180 -13.91 -8.83 -0.22
CA TRP A 180 -14.55 -9.79 -1.10
C TRP A 180 -14.58 -11.19 -0.51
N SER A 181 -13.52 -11.65 0.16
CA SER A 181 -13.55 -12.95 0.86
C SER A 181 -14.61 -12.99 1.97
N ARG A 182 -14.78 -11.91 2.75
CA ARG A 182 -15.84 -11.84 3.77
C ARG A 182 -17.24 -11.71 3.18
N MET A 183 -17.38 -11.05 2.03
CA MET A 183 -18.67 -10.85 1.35
C MET A 183 -19.12 -12.11 0.60
N LEU A 184 -18.21 -12.84 -0.05
CA LEU A 184 -18.48 -14.15 -0.64
C LEU A 184 -18.78 -15.20 0.43
N MET A 185 -18.04 -15.22 1.54
CA MET A 185 -18.30 -16.15 2.65
C MET A 185 -19.65 -15.90 3.34
N ARG A 186 -20.15 -14.65 3.37
CA ARG A 186 -21.51 -14.35 3.86
C ARG A 186 -22.61 -14.79 2.89
N LYS A 187 -22.37 -14.74 1.57
CA LYS A 187 -23.34 -15.21 0.57
C LYS A 187 -23.40 -16.75 0.48
N THR A 188 -22.27 -17.44 0.65
CA THR A 188 -22.25 -18.92 0.61
C THR A 188 -22.76 -19.56 1.91
N ALA A 189 -22.53 -18.93 3.08
CA ALA A 189 -23.07 -19.40 4.35
C ALA A 189 -24.62 -19.35 4.44
N GLY A 190 -25.27 -18.50 3.63
CA GLY A 190 -26.73 -18.44 3.53
C GLY A 190 -27.37 -19.45 2.56
N MET A 191 -26.56 -20.13 1.72
CA MET A 191 -27.04 -21.11 0.73
C MET A 191 -26.80 -22.57 1.13
N LEU A 192 -25.97 -22.83 2.15
CA LEU A 192 -25.64 -24.19 2.58
C LEU A 192 -26.80 -25.03 3.16
N PRO A 193 -27.89 -24.47 3.74
CA PRO A 193 -28.99 -25.32 4.21
C PRO A 193 -29.81 -25.97 3.08
N TRP A 194 -29.78 -25.43 1.86
CA TRP A 194 -30.64 -25.89 0.76
C TRP A 194 -29.99 -26.96 -0.12
N LEU A 195 -28.65 -27.03 -0.16
CA LEU A 195 -27.94 -28.01 -1.00
C LEU A 195 -27.74 -29.36 -0.30
N ILE A 196 -27.74 -29.42 1.04
CA ILE A 196 -27.63 -30.69 1.79
C ILE A 196 -28.98 -31.44 1.80
N GLY A 197 -30.12 -30.73 1.76
CA GLY A 197 -31.44 -31.36 1.68
C GLY A 197 -31.72 -32.08 0.35
N LEU A 198 -31.08 -31.67 -0.74
CA LEU A 198 -31.31 -32.23 -2.08
C LEU A 198 -30.53 -33.53 -2.34
N VAL A 199 -29.40 -33.73 -1.65
CA VAL A 199 -28.59 -34.96 -1.78
C VAL A 199 -29.17 -36.12 -0.95
N ILE A 200 -29.88 -35.84 0.14
CA ILE A 200 -30.49 -36.88 0.99
C ILE A 200 -31.74 -37.49 0.32
N ILE A 201 -32.47 -36.76 -0.53
CA ILE A 201 -33.67 -37.29 -1.21
C ILE A 201 -33.29 -38.26 -2.36
N PHE A 202 -32.11 -38.14 -2.96
CA PHE A 202 -31.71 -39.00 -4.08
C PHE A 202 -31.17 -40.38 -3.67
N VAL A 203 -30.87 -40.61 -2.39
CA VAL A 203 -30.31 -41.89 -1.90
C VAL A 203 -31.40 -42.83 -1.33
N MET A 204 -32.66 -42.39 -1.19
CA MET A 204 -33.75 -43.24 -0.64
C MET A 204 -34.61 -43.98 -1.68
N PHE A 205 -34.30 -43.93 -2.98
CA PHE A 205 -35.09 -44.59 -4.05
C PHE A 205 -34.28 -45.53 -4.96
N SER A 206 -33.33 -46.29 -4.41
CA SER A 206 -32.73 -47.39 -5.18
C SER A 206 -32.28 -48.53 -4.27
N THR A 207 -33.26 -49.27 -3.75
CA THR A 207 -33.05 -50.61 -3.21
C THR A 207 -34.25 -51.50 -3.59
N ASP A 208 -34.20 -52.06 -4.79
CA ASP A 208 -34.92 -53.30 -5.14
C ASP A 208 -33.83 -54.30 -5.58
N VAL A 209 -33.32 -55.11 -4.65
CA VAL A 209 -33.80 -56.47 -4.29
C VAL A 209 -33.57 -57.47 -5.43
N CYS A 210 -32.49 -58.26 -5.29
CA CYS A 210 -32.33 -59.56 -5.95
C CYS A 210 -33.41 -60.55 -5.46
N PRO A 211 -33.64 -61.66 -6.18
CA PRO A 211 -33.08 -62.87 -5.61
C PRO A 211 -32.46 -63.87 -6.61
N VAL A 212 -31.55 -64.62 -6.00
CA VAL A 212 -30.83 -65.84 -6.42
C VAL A 212 -31.77 -66.95 -6.89
N ILE A 213 -31.45 -67.59 -8.03
CA ILE A 213 -31.04 -69.01 -8.17
C ILE A 213 -30.02 -69.09 -9.31
#